data_AF-A0A2T4TWM0-F1
#
_entry.id   AF-A0A2T4TWM0-F1
#
_cell.length_a   1.000
_cell.length_b   1.000
_cell.length_c   1.000
_cell.angle_alpha   90.00
_cell.angle_beta   90.00
_cell.angle_gamma   90.00
#
_symmetry.space_group_name_H-M   'P 1'
#
loop_
_entity.id
_entity.type
_entity.pdbx_description
1 polymer ?
#
loop_
_entity_poly.entity_id
_entity_poly.type
_entity_poly.pdbx_seq_one_letter_code
_entity_poly.pdbx_strand_id
1 'polypeptide(L)'
;MLSDRVLSRIAGMGGLVALLWLSGCQFLPPELRSIKSPIRLSPLKHEVTVQSAQGMGPVPFKIDQANAGSAEVSLTFSNPTASTIRVVWTEGIFITADSMSYPIGVKAGPDGSSTEPTTIEPNSTIRVTVIALAKDGKPVASGGKSIEAPYRVGLKLTVERSIERWRGTVWVFVS
;
A
#
# COMPACT_ATOMS: atom_id res chain seq x y z
N MET A 1 29.17 64.66 49.97
CA MET A 1 28.32 65.85 50.19
C MET A 1 27.31 65.90 49.05
N LEU A 2 25.99 66.03 49.23
CA LEU A 2 25.07 65.88 50.39
C LEU A 2 23.97 64.85 49.93
N SER A 3 23.10 64.21 50.75
CA SER A 3 21.94 64.76 51.49
C SER A 3 21.00 65.61 50.59
N ASP A 4 19.66 65.61 50.62
CA ASP A 4 18.55 65.01 51.41
C ASP A 4 17.24 65.15 50.56
N ARG A 5 16.02 64.60 50.80
CA ARG A 5 15.38 63.68 51.77
C ARG A 5 14.13 63.04 51.11
N VAL A 6 13.80 61.77 51.35
CA VAL A 6 12.70 61.28 52.21
C VAL A 6 11.35 62.03 52.13
N LEU A 7 10.32 61.37 51.58
CA LEU A 7 8.87 61.49 51.88
C LEU A 7 8.15 60.36 51.09
N SER A 8 7.56 59.29 51.63
CA SER A 8 6.88 58.96 52.89
C SER A 8 5.36 59.25 52.93
N ARG A 9 4.59 58.18 52.68
CA ARG A 9 3.22 57.88 53.17
C ARG A 9 2.04 58.81 52.83
N ILE A 10 1.00 58.18 52.26
CA ILE A 10 -0.45 58.25 52.59
C ILE A 10 -1.01 56.92 52.04
N ALA A 11 -1.48 55.98 52.87
CA ALA A 11 -2.85 55.84 53.38
C ALA A 11 -3.92 55.77 52.26
N GLY A 12 -4.91 54.86 52.31
CA GLY A 12 -5.23 53.83 53.30
C GLY A 12 -6.61 53.22 53.01
N MET A 13 -7.07 52.30 53.87
CA MET A 13 -8.37 51.60 53.78
C MET A 13 -8.51 50.67 52.54
N GLY A 14 -9.23 49.55 52.58
CA GLY A 14 -9.99 48.95 53.69
C GLY A 14 -11.48 48.90 53.40
N GLY A 15 -11.93 47.80 52.79
CA GLY A 15 -13.36 47.47 52.66
C GLY A 15 -13.94 47.58 51.25
N LEU A 16 -13.96 46.46 50.53
CA LEU A 16 -15.06 46.05 49.64
C LEU A 16 -14.89 44.58 49.22
N VAL A 17 -15.17 43.69 50.16
CA VAL A 17 -15.60 42.32 49.81
C VAL A 17 -17.03 42.42 49.28
N ALA A 18 -17.37 41.57 48.30
CA ALA A 18 -18.68 41.45 47.67
C ALA A 18 -19.16 42.66 46.84
N LEU A 19 -18.71 42.70 45.59
CA LEU A 19 -19.58 42.94 44.43
C LEU A 19 -18.97 42.24 43.20
N LEU A 20 -19.83 41.76 42.29
CA LEU A 20 -19.47 41.10 41.02
C LEU A 20 -18.67 39.78 41.11
N TRP A 21 -19.26 38.80 41.80
CA TRP A 21 -19.44 37.50 41.12
C TRP A 21 -20.38 37.74 39.93
N LEU A 22 -19.86 37.81 38.69
CA LEU A 22 -20.60 37.64 37.42
C LEU A 22 -19.64 37.81 36.23
N SER A 23 -19.78 36.95 35.21
CA SER A 23 -18.85 36.75 34.07
C SER A 23 -17.42 36.32 34.47
N GLY A 24 -16.80 35.28 33.89
CA GLY A 24 -17.26 34.38 32.83
C GLY A 24 -16.57 34.61 31.48
N CYS A 25 -15.26 34.39 31.43
CA CYS A 25 -14.49 34.33 30.18
C CYS A 25 -13.55 33.11 30.17
N GLN A 26 -14.11 31.91 30.04
CA GLN A 26 -13.36 30.79 29.46
C GLN A 26 -13.19 31.05 27.96
N PHE A 27 -12.08 31.68 27.56
CA PHE A 27 -11.76 31.91 26.15
C PHE A 27 -10.29 31.58 25.81
N LEU A 28 -9.86 30.38 26.22
CA LEU A 28 -8.88 29.64 25.42
C LEU A 28 -9.61 29.16 24.15
N PRO A 29 -9.19 29.57 22.94
CA PRO A 29 -9.90 29.20 21.71
C PRO A 29 -9.85 27.68 21.48
N PRO A 30 -10.95 27.05 21.02
CA PRO A 30 -11.04 25.59 20.89
C PRO A 30 -10.08 25.00 19.83
N GLU A 31 -9.63 25.81 18.87
CA GLU A 31 -8.77 25.43 17.73
C GLU A 31 -7.44 24.75 18.12
N LEU A 32 -6.88 25.04 19.31
CA LEU A 32 -5.55 24.58 19.72
C LEU A 32 -5.53 23.21 20.44
N ARG A 33 -6.61 22.42 20.36
CA ARG A 33 -6.73 21.11 21.03
C ARG A 33 -6.92 19.90 20.11
N SER A 34 -6.49 19.95 18.85
CA SER A 34 -6.34 18.74 18.03
C SER A 34 -5.20 18.76 17.01
N ILE A 35 -3.95 18.69 17.50
CA ILE A 35 -2.85 18.11 16.71
C ILE A 35 -2.60 16.65 17.15
N LYS A 36 -3.68 15.85 17.11
CA LYS A 36 -3.52 14.46 16.65
C LYS A 36 -3.33 14.54 15.15
N SER A 37 -2.09 14.70 14.69
CA SER A 37 -1.76 14.50 13.29
C SER A 37 -2.24 13.10 12.89
N PRO A 38 -3.21 12.94 11.97
CA PRO A 38 -3.37 11.64 11.34
C PRO A 38 -2.06 11.38 10.61
N ILE A 39 -1.33 10.33 11.01
CA ILE A 39 -0.17 9.88 10.25
C ILE A 39 -0.74 9.38 8.92
N ARG A 40 -0.77 10.30 7.95
CA ARG A 40 -1.26 10.05 6.61
C ARG A 40 -0.17 9.26 5.90
N LEU A 41 -0.08 7.98 6.26
CA LEU A 41 0.72 6.98 5.57
C LEU A 41 0.45 7.17 4.08
N SER A 42 1.48 7.58 3.34
CA SER A 42 1.39 7.66 1.90
C SER A 42 0.94 6.29 1.38
N PRO A 43 -0.05 6.18 0.50
CA PRO A 43 -0.41 4.90 -0.09
C PRO A 43 0.85 4.32 -0.74
N LEU A 44 1.13 3.04 -0.45
CA LEU A 44 2.29 2.31 -0.98
C LEU A 44 2.39 2.56 -2.48
N LYS A 45 3.53 3.06 -2.94
CA LYS A 45 3.73 3.30 -4.36
C LYS A 45 4.11 1.97 -4.99
N HIS A 46 3.27 1.50 -5.91
CA HIS A 46 3.59 0.36 -6.75
C HIS A 46 3.74 0.76 -8.21
N GLU A 47 4.80 0.27 -8.84
CA GLU A 47 5.02 0.34 -10.28
C GLU A 47 4.84 -1.06 -10.87
N VAL A 48 4.13 -1.17 -11.99
CA VAL A 48 3.96 -2.42 -12.74
C VAL A 48 4.59 -2.26 -14.11
N THR A 49 5.47 -3.18 -14.49
CA THR A 49 6.04 -3.25 -15.84
C THR A 49 5.88 -4.65 -16.42
N VAL A 50 5.78 -4.73 -17.75
CA VAL A 50 5.62 -6.01 -18.46
C VAL A 50 6.77 -6.17 -19.43
N GLN A 51 7.57 -7.22 -19.23
CA GLN A 51 8.76 -7.51 -20.00
C GLN A 51 8.51 -8.71 -20.92
N SER A 52 8.29 -8.44 -22.21
CA SER A 52 8.28 -9.48 -23.26
C SER A 52 9.59 -10.28 -23.28
N ALA A 53 9.51 -11.57 -23.58
CA ALA A 53 10.68 -12.36 -23.94
C ALA A 53 11.29 -11.86 -25.28
N GLN A 54 12.58 -12.11 -25.50
CA GLN A 54 13.28 -11.67 -26.71
C GLN A 54 12.59 -12.19 -27.98
N GLY A 55 12.34 -11.28 -28.93
CA GLY A 55 11.65 -11.60 -30.20
C GLY A 55 10.12 -11.70 -30.11
N MET A 56 9.52 -11.58 -28.93
CA MET A 56 8.05 -11.51 -28.78
C MET A 56 7.53 -10.11 -29.10
N GLY A 57 6.34 -10.06 -29.69
CA GLY A 57 5.60 -8.83 -29.97
C GLY A 57 5.00 -8.16 -28.72
N PRO A 58 4.07 -7.20 -28.90
CA PRO A 58 3.36 -6.56 -27.79
C PRO A 58 2.55 -7.58 -26.98
N VAL A 59 2.36 -7.27 -25.71
CA VAL A 59 1.61 -8.11 -24.76
C VAL A 59 0.11 -8.19 -25.16
N PRO A 60 -0.51 -9.40 -25.18
CA PRO A 60 -1.91 -9.57 -25.61
C PRO A 60 -2.95 -9.28 -24.50
N PHE A 61 -2.55 -8.68 -23.38
CA PHE A 61 -3.39 -8.31 -22.24
C PHE A 61 -2.97 -6.95 -21.67
N LYS A 62 -3.79 -6.38 -20.78
CA LYS A 62 -3.42 -5.22 -19.95
C LYS A 62 -3.44 -5.59 -18.47
N ILE A 63 -2.78 -4.77 -17.66
CA ILE A 63 -2.93 -4.76 -16.20
C ILE A 63 -3.51 -3.40 -15.84
N ASP A 64 -4.80 -3.38 -15.50
CA ASP A 64 -5.54 -2.12 -15.32
C ASP A 64 -5.42 -1.59 -13.88
N GLN A 65 -5.11 -2.47 -12.92
CA GLN A 65 -4.93 -2.14 -11.51
C GLN A 65 -3.88 -3.05 -10.87
N ALA A 66 -3.17 -2.51 -9.89
CA ALA A 66 -2.45 -3.26 -8.87
C ALA A 66 -2.93 -2.84 -7.48
N ASN A 67 -2.62 -3.65 -6.48
CA ASN A 67 -2.71 -3.33 -5.06
C ASN A 67 -1.67 -4.19 -4.31
N ALA A 68 -0.90 -3.59 -3.41
CA ALA A 68 0.19 -4.23 -2.68
C ALA A 68 -0.17 -4.38 -1.19
N GLY A 69 -0.14 -5.62 -0.68
CA GLY A 69 -0.34 -5.97 0.72
C GLY A 69 0.94 -6.49 1.37
N SER A 70 0.83 -7.03 2.58
CA SER A 70 1.95 -7.71 3.24
C SER A 70 2.12 -9.11 2.66
N ALA A 71 3.31 -9.40 2.11
CA ALA A 71 3.66 -10.66 1.42
C ALA A 71 2.78 -11.04 0.21
N GLU A 72 1.94 -10.13 -0.31
CA GLU A 72 1.09 -10.38 -1.48
C GLU A 72 0.82 -9.15 -2.35
N VAL A 73 0.54 -9.38 -3.64
CA VAL A 73 0.16 -8.35 -4.62
C VAL A 73 -1.06 -8.84 -5.40
N SER A 74 -2.12 -8.04 -5.43
CA SER A 74 -3.28 -8.27 -6.29
C SER A 74 -3.17 -7.46 -7.58
N LEU A 75 -3.42 -8.11 -8.72
CA LEU A 75 -3.39 -7.54 -10.06
C LEU A 75 -4.75 -7.75 -10.75
N THR A 76 -5.26 -6.74 -11.44
CA THR A 76 -6.42 -6.87 -12.33
C THR A 76 -5.92 -6.98 -13.76
N PHE A 77 -6.02 -8.16 -14.36
CA PHE A 77 -5.69 -8.42 -15.76
C PHE A 77 -6.93 -8.24 -16.63
N SER A 78 -6.78 -7.68 -17.84
CA SER A 78 -7.86 -7.62 -18.83
C SER A 78 -7.43 -8.10 -20.22
N ASN A 79 -8.39 -8.68 -20.93
CA ASN A 79 -8.24 -9.14 -22.31
C ASN A 79 -8.88 -8.11 -23.27
N PRO A 80 -8.10 -7.19 -23.87
CA PRO A 80 -8.62 -6.18 -24.79
C PRO A 80 -8.88 -6.73 -26.21
N THR A 81 -8.99 -8.05 -26.37
CA THR A 81 -9.03 -8.72 -27.68
C THR A 81 -10.35 -9.46 -27.88
N ALA A 82 -10.74 -9.66 -29.14
CA ALA A 82 -11.98 -10.35 -29.52
C ALA A 82 -11.90 -11.89 -29.41
N SER A 83 -10.89 -12.44 -28.73
CA SER A 83 -10.68 -13.89 -28.58
C SER A 83 -10.25 -14.20 -27.17
N THR A 84 -10.72 -15.32 -26.63
CA THR A 84 -10.35 -15.82 -25.31
C THR A 84 -8.83 -16.02 -25.23
N ILE A 85 -8.20 -15.56 -24.15
CA ILE A 85 -6.77 -15.79 -23.88
C ILE A 85 -6.61 -16.69 -22.67
N ARG A 86 -5.62 -17.58 -22.72
CA ARG A 86 -5.28 -18.51 -21.63
C ARG A 86 -3.92 -18.14 -21.06
N VAL A 87 -3.87 -17.80 -19.78
CA VAL A 87 -2.66 -17.38 -19.08
C VAL A 87 -2.11 -18.54 -18.25
N VAL A 88 -0.97 -19.07 -18.68
CA VAL A 88 -0.22 -20.14 -18.01
C VAL A 88 0.82 -19.51 -17.08
N TRP A 89 0.51 -19.49 -15.77
CA TRP A 89 1.47 -19.14 -14.72
C TRP A 89 2.59 -20.17 -14.72
N THR A 90 3.84 -19.74 -14.90
CA THR A 90 4.97 -20.66 -15.10
C THR A 90 5.84 -20.76 -13.85
N GLU A 91 6.35 -19.63 -13.38
CA GLU A 91 7.22 -19.49 -12.21
C GLU A 91 7.11 -18.06 -11.69
N GLY A 92 7.68 -17.79 -10.52
CA GLY A 92 8.04 -16.43 -10.17
C GLY A 92 8.76 -16.32 -8.83
N ILE A 93 9.10 -15.09 -8.48
CA ILE A 93 9.96 -14.78 -7.34
C ILE A 93 9.46 -13.52 -6.63
N PHE A 94 9.38 -13.59 -5.30
CA PHE A 94 9.14 -12.45 -4.43
C PHE A 94 10.47 -12.12 -3.74
N ILE A 95 10.97 -10.89 -3.88
CA ILE A 95 12.28 -10.47 -3.38
C ILE A 95 12.10 -9.27 -2.45
N THR A 96 12.58 -9.38 -1.22
CA THR A 96 12.47 -8.37 -0.15
C THR A 96 13.58 -7.32 -0.21
N ALA A 97 13.46 -6.26 0.60
CA ALA A 97 14.47 -5.23 0.79
C ALA A 97 15.87 -5.79 1.15
N ASP A 98 15.92 -6.79 2.02
CA ASP A 98 17.13 -7.51 2.44
C ASP A 98 17.55 -8.64 1.48
N SER A 99 16.99 -8.64 0.26
CA SER A 99 17.27 -9.59 -0.83
C SER A 99 16.95 -11.06 -0.54
N MET A 100 16.21 -11.38 0.54
CA MET A 100 15.62 -12.69 0.69
C MET A 100 14.65 -12.97 -0.47
N SER A 101 14.68 -14.19 -0.98
CA SER A 101 13.91 -14.61 -2.14
C SER A 101 12.96 -15.76 -1.78
N TYR A 102 11.70 -15.62 -2.15
CA TYR A 102 10.63 -16.58 -1.91
C TYR A 102 10.02 -17.04 -3.24
N PRO A 103 9.67 -18.33 -3.40
CA PRO A 103 8.79 -18.76 -4.48
C PRO A 103 7.40 -18.11 -4.32
N ILE A 104 6.66 -18.02 -5.42
CA ILE A 104 5.29 -17.46 -5.41
C ILE A 104 4.21 -18.52 -5.59
N GLY A 105 3.05 -18.25 -4.99
CA GLY A 105 1.78 -18.87 -5.33
C GLY A 105 0.91 -17.87 -6.08
N VAL A 106 0.02 -18.36 -6.94
CA VAL A 106 -0.97 -17.55 -7.66
C VAL A 106 -2.36 -17.94 -7.17
N LYS A 107 -3.27 -16.97 -7.04
CA LYS A 107 -4.69 -17.17 -6.75
C LYS A 107 -5.51 -16.50 -7.84
N ALA A 108 -6.43 -17.23 -8.47
CA ALA A 108 -7.28 -16.73 -9.55
C ALA A 108 -8.77 -17.00 -9.27
N GLY A 109 -9.21 -16.57 -8.08
CA GLY A 109 -10.53 -16.87 -7.53
C GLY A 109 -10.52 -16.87 -6.00
N PRO A 110 -11.62 -17.27 -5.34
CA PRO A 110 -11.67 -17.45 -3.89
C PRO A 110 -10.92 -18.72 -3.43
N ASP A 111 -10.84 -19.74 -4.29
CA ASP A 111 -10.44 -21.10 -3.93
C ASP A 111 -8.91 -21.29 -3.92
N GLY A 112 -8.28 -20.77 -2.86
CA GLY A 112 -6.90 -21.07 -2.51
C GLY A 112 -5.85 -20.51 -3.47
N SER A 113 -4.67 -21.15 -3.50
CA SER A 113 -3.60 -20.84 -4.46
C SER A 113 -3.47 -21.99 -5.46
N SER A 114 -3.77 -21.71 -6.72
CA SER A 114 -3.61 -22.63 -7.85
C SER A 114 -2.66 -22.03 -8.88
N THR A 115 -1.71 -22.84 -9.34
CA THR A 115 -0.86 -22.53 -10.50
C THR A 115 -1.51 -22.93 -11.83
N GLU A 116 -2.76 -23.41 -11.80
CA GLU A 116 -3.49 -23.79 -13.00
C GLU A 116 -3.71 -22.61 -13.95
N PRO A 117 -3.60 -22.82 -15.28
CA PRO A 117 -3.77 -21.75 -16.25
C PRO A 117 -5.16 -21.13 -16.22
N THR A 118 -5.23 -19.81 -16.12
CA THR A 118 -6.49 -19.06 -16.02
C THR A 118 -6.95 -18.54 -17.39
N THR A 119 -8.23 -18.72 -17.69
CA THR A 119 -8.88 -18.19 -18.90
C THR A 119 -9.37 -16.76 -18.67
N ILE A 120 -9.19 -15.88 -19.65
CA ILE A 120 -9.76 -14.53 -19.67
C ILE A 120 -10.56 -14.35 -20.98
N GLU A 121 -11.87 -14.21 -20.85
CA GLU A 121 -12.79 -14.10 -21.99
C GLU A 121 -12.67 -12.76 -22.74
N PRO A 122 -13.12 -12.67 -24.01
CA PRO A 122 -13.04 -11.45 -24.80
C PRO A 122 -13.61 -10.22 -24.08
N ASN A 123 -12.84 -9.12 -24.05
CA ASN A 123 -13.21 -7.86 -23.40
C ASN A 123 -13.52 -7.97 -21.89
N SER A 124 -13.11 -9.06 -21.23
CA SER A 124 -13.32 -9.29 -19.78
C SER A 124 -12.08 -8.96 -18.93
N THR A 125 -12.25 -9.00 -17.61
CA THR A 125 -11.16 -8.85 -16.63
C THR A 125 -11.20 -9.97 -15.60
N ILE A 126 -10.04 -10.29 -15.02
CA ILE A 126 -9.89 -11.16 -13.85
C ILE A 126 -9.05 -10.48 -12.78
N ARG A 127 -9.25 -10.85 -11.51
CA ARG A 127 -8.30 -10.53 -10.43
C ARG A 127 -7.42 -11.74 -10.15
N VAL A 128 -6.13 -11.50 -10.04
CA VAL A 128 -5.09 -12.49 -9.73
C VAL A 128 -4.27 -11.98 -8.55
N THR A 129 -4.18 -12.77 -7.47
CA THR A 129 -3.36 -12.41 -6.30
C THR A 129 -2.11 -13.30 -6.25
N VAL A 130 -0.95 -12.68 -6.32
CA VAL A 130 0.36 -13.32 -6.17
C VAL A 130 0.77 -13.25 -4.70
N ILE A 131 1.12 -14.39 -4.11
CA ILE A 131 1.53 -14.50 -2.70
C ILE A 131 2.97 -15.03 -2.59
N ALA A 132 3.72 -14.59 -1.59
CA ALA A 132 4.98 -15.22 -1.21
C ALA A 132 4.70 -16.55 -0.48
N LEU A 133 5.43 -17.61 -0.84
CA LEU A 133 5.37 -18.93 -0.20
C LEU A 133 6.63 -19.22 0.62
N ALA A 134 6.44 -19.85 1.78
CA ALA A 134 7.51 -20.38 2.61
C ALA A 134 8.05 -21.72 2.05
N LYS A 135 9.14 -22.23 2.64
CA LYS A 135 9.79 -23.49 2.20
C LYS A 135 8.91 -24.74 2.32
N ASP A 136 7.83 -24.68 3.09
CA ASP A 136 6.81 -25.74 3.21
C ASP A 136 5.62 -25.57 2.25
N GLY A 137 5.71 -24.62 1.31
CA GLY A 137 4.67 -24.32 0.32
C GLY A 137 3.50 -23.48 0.84
N LYS A 138 3.48 -23.07 2.11
CA LYS A 138 2.39 -22.27 2.68
C LYS A 138 2.58 -20.77 2.45
N PRO A 139 1.49 -19.96 2.42
CA PRO A 139 1.60 -18.50 2.36
C PRO A 139 2.41 -17.96 3.54
N VAL A 140 3.39 -17.08 3.30
CA VAL A 140 4.27 -16.55 4.36
C VAL A 140 3.47 -15.83 5.45
N ALA A 141 2.43 -15.08 5.06
CA ALA A 141 1.52 -14.39 5.98
C ALA A 141 0.79 -15.35 6.96
N SER A 142 0.53 -16.61 6.56
CA SER A 142 -0.07 -17.62 7.44
C SER A 142 0.89 -18.15 8.52
N GLY A 143 2.20 -17.91 8.36
CA GLY A 143 3.24 -18.32 9.31
C GLY A 143 3.61 -17.26 10.35
N GLY A 144 2.82 -16.18 10.48
CA GLY A 144 3.09 -15.08 11.42
C GLY A 144 4.24 -14.15 11.02
N LYS A 145 4.90 -14.38 9.87
CA LYS A 145 5.84 -13.43 9.27
C LYS A 145 5.11 -12.54 8.27
N SER A 146 4.97 -11.26 8.60
CA SER A 146 4.66 -10.20 7.63
C SER A 146 5.88 -9.97 6.73
N ILE A 147 5.68 -9.74 5.44
CA ILE A 147 6.70 -9.14 4.56
C ILE A 147 6.16 -7.79 4.13
N GLU A 148 6.81 -6.72 4.59
CA GLU A 148 6.38 -5.34 4.33
C GLU A 148 7.24 -4.70 3.23
N ALA A 149 6.80 -3.57 2.71
CA ALA A 149 7.54 -2.81 1.71
C ALA A 149 8.86 -2.24 2.28
N PRO A 150 9.91 -2.07 1.45
CA PRO A 150 9.93 -2.27 0.00
C PRO A 150 10.19 -3.73 -0.41
N TYR A 151 9.59 -4.13 -1.53
CA TYR A 151 9.81 -5.44 -2.15
C TYR A 151 9.54 -5.39 -3.66
N ARG A 152 9.89 -6.47 -4.37
CA ARG A 152 9.54 -6.67 -5.79
C ARG A 152 9.07 -8.09 -6.07
N VAL A 153 8.14 -8.23 -7.02
CA VAL A 153 7.55 -9.50 -7.44
C VAL A 153 7.74 -9.66 -8.94
N GLY A 154 8.29 -10.79 -9.38
CA GLY A 154 8.42 -11.15 -10.79
C GLY A 154 7.62 -12.40 -11.11
N LEU A 155 6.52 -12.26 -11.83
CA LEU A 155 5.63 -13.34 -12.27
C LEU A 155 5.90 -13.69 -13.73
N LYS A 156 6.50 -14.86 -13.99
CA LYS A 156 6.70 -15.39 -15.36
C LYS A 156 5.43 -16.06 -15.83
N LEU A 157 4.97 -15.68 -17.02
CA LEU A 157 3.77 -16.24 -17.62
C LEU A 157 3.90 -16.44 -19.13
N THR A 158 3.17 -17.43 -19.62
CA THR A 158 2.93 -17.67 -21.05
C THR A 158 1.46 -17.33 -21.33
N VAL A 159 1.15 -16.61 -22.41
CA VAL A 159 -0.23 -16.38 -22.84
C VAL A 159 -0.47 -17.05 -24.18
N GLU A 160 -1.54 -17.81 -24.25
CA GLU A 160 -1.94 -18.59 -25.43
C GLU A 160 -3.23 -18.00 -25.99
N ARG A 161 -3.24 -17.70 -27.30
CA ARG A 161 -4.37 -17.11 -28.02
C ARG A 161 -4.51 -17.80 -29.37
N SER A 162 -5.49 -18.68 -29.49
CA SER A 162 -5.65 -19.57 -30.66
C SER A 162 -4.38 -20.38 -30.94
N ILE A 163 -3.61 -20.04 -31.99
CA ILE A 163 -2.31 -20.68 -32.32
C ILE A 163 -1.10 -19.85 -31.87
N GLU A 164 -1.31 -18.61 -31.40
CA GLU A 164 -0.24 -17.72 -30.97
C GLU A 164 0.14 -17.97 -29.51
N ARG A 165 1.43 -17.83 -29.19
CA ARG A 165 1.95 -17.94 -27.83
C ARG A 165 2.92 -16.80 -27.51
N TRP A 166 2.50 -15.90 -26.63
CA TRP A 166 3.34 -14.85 -26.06
C TRP A 166 4.01 -15.34 -24.77
N ARG A 167 5.17 -14.79 -24.42
CA ARG A 167 5.89 -15.08 -23.17
C ARG A 167 6.52 -13.83 -22.60
N GLY A 168 6.53 -13.71 -21.27
CA GLY A 168 7.21 -12.62 -20.58
C GLY A 168 7.11 -12.69 -19.06
N THR A 169 7.56 -11.63 -18.40
CA THR A 169 7.48 -11.45 -16.95
C THR A 169 6.70 -10.18 -16.62
N VAL A 170 5.74 -10.29 -15.72
CA VAL A 170 5.13 -9.12 -15.06
C VAL A 170 5.95 -8.82 -13.83
N TRP A 171 6.54 -7.63 -13.77
CA TRP A 171 7.23 -7.12 -12.60
C TRP A 171 6.35 -6.13 -11.85
N VAL A 172 6.34 -6.25 -10.53
CA VAL A 172 5.73 -5.28 -9.62
C VAL A 172 6.78 -4.85 -8.62
N PHE A 173 7.03 -3.55 -8.53
CA PHE A 173 7.93 -2.94 -7.54
C PHE A 173 7.08 -2.18 -6.53
N VAL A 174 7.34 -2.35 -5.24
CA VAL A 174 6.57 -1.73 -4.15
C VAL A 174 7.50 -0.99 -3.22
N SER A 175 7.18 0.28 -2.92
CA SER A 175 7.93 1.21 -2.06
C SER A 175 7.02 2.01 -1.13
#